data_AF-A0A8S3HXQ7-F1
#
_entry.id   AF-A0A8S3HXQ7-F1
#
_cell.length_a   1.000
_cell.length_b   1.000
_cell.length_c   1.000
_cell.angle_alpha   90.00
_cell.angle_beta   90.00
_cell.angle_gamma   90.00
#
_symmetry.space_group_name_H-M   'P 1'
#
loop_
_entity.id
_entity.type
_entity.pdbx_description
1 polymer ?
#
loop_
_entity_poly.entity_id
_entity_poly.type
_entity_poly.pdbx_seq_one_letter_code
_entity_poly.pdbx_strand_id
1 'polypeptide(L)'
;DPQRHNLLLEPRRYEQNSPDDSTSLEEVELHSPSFTLQSICPYAERDGYCEALETGRYCPYIHGNLCDLCEMPVLHPTNEKQQEQHRFECLRKHEANCEEAFAIQRSQDKKCGVCLETVWDRDGDKRFGILENCDHIFCLECIRTWRSSSNYEHKIVKAW
;
A
#
# COMPACT_ATOMS: atom_id res chain seq x y z
N ASP A 1 27.51 -46.44 24.60
CA ASP A 1 28.04 -46.88 23.30
C ASP A 1 28.38 -45.67 22.45
N PRO A 2 29.68 -45.31 22.31
CA PRO A 2 30.15 -44.19 21.51
C PRO A 2 30.83 -44.68 20.22
N GLN A 3 30.57 -44.04 19.06
CA GLN A 3 31.47 -43.94 17.87
C GLN A 3 30.71 -43.22 16.73
N ARG A 4 30.91 -41.91 16.47
CA ARG A 4 31.92 -41.31 15.57
C ARG A 4 32.19 -42.12 14.29
N HIS A 5 31.93 -41.52 13.11
CA HIS A 5 33.02 -41.14 12.19
C HIS A 5 32.56 -40.21 11.04
N ASN A 6 33.40 -39.20 10.78
CA ASN A 6 33.45 -38.36 9.59
C ASN A 6 33.76 -39.17 8.33
N LEU A 7 33.23 -38.77 7.17
CA LEU A 7 33.88 -39.06 5.89
C LEU A 7 33.88 -37.78 5.04
N LEU A 8 35.05 -37.13 5.03
CA LEU A 8 35.50 -36.29 3.92
C LEU A 8 35.50 -37.14 2.65
N LEU A 9 35.08 -36.58 1.53
CA LEU A 9 35.47 -37.06 0.21
C LEU A 9 36.08 -35.89 -0.57
N GLU A 10 37.37 -36.06 -0.85
CA GLU A 10 38.24 -35.14 -1.57
C GLU A 10 37.83 -34.99 -3.05
N PRO A 11 38.15 -33.85 -3.71
CA PRO A 11 37.91 -33.67 -5.13
C PRO A 11 38.87 -34.49 -5.99
N ARG A 12 38.32 -35.21 -6.98
CA ARG A 12 39.10 -35.90 -8.02
C ARG A 12 40.00 -34.91 -8.75
N ARG A 13 41.29 -35.25 -8.81
CA ARG A 13 42.22 -34.75 -9.83
C ARG A 13 41.95 -35.48 -11.15
N TYR A 14 41.97 -34.74 -12.25
CA TYR A 14 42.41 -35.26 -13.54
C TYR A 14 43.25 -34.19 -14.25
N GLU A 15 44.28 -34.68 -14.92
CA GLU A 15 45.54 -34.01 -15.25
C GLU A 15 45.49 -33.13 -16.50
N GLN A 16 46.23 -32.01 -16.39
CA GLN A 16 47.22 -31.44 -17.32
C GLN A 16 46.98 -31.54 -18.84
N ASN A 17 46.96 -30.39 -19.52
CA ASN A 17 47.78 -30.12 -20.71
C ASN A 17 47.82 -28.60 -21.03
N SER A 18 49.02 -28.05 -21.00
CA SER A 18 49.52 -26.81 -21.65
C SER A 18 50.71 -27.30 -22.52
N PRO A 19 51.19 -26.65 -23.62
CA PRO A 19 51.23 -25.20 -23.86
C PRO A 19 51.04 -24.71 -25.34
N ASP A 20 51.01 -23.38 -25.45
CA ASP A 20 51.35 -22.48 -26.57
C ASP A 20 50.64 -22.61 -27.94
N ASP A 21 49.86 -21.57 -28.29
CA ASP A 21 50.16 -20.78 -29.49
C ASP A 21 49.62 -19.35 -29.37
N SER A 22 50.44 -18.41 -29.80
CA SER A 22 50.22 -16.96 -29.72
C SER A 22 49.22 -16.52 -30.79
N THR A 23 48.28 -15.64 -30.49
CA THR A 23 47.87 -14.52 -31.38
C THR A 23 46.74 -13.69 -30.78
N SER A 24 46.91 -12.37 -30.87
CA SER A 24 45.88 -11.33 -30.88
C SER A 24 45.15 -11.03 -29.57
N LEU A 25 45.64 -10.00 -28.90
CA LEU A 25 44.85 -9.17 -27.99
C LEU A 25 43.73 -8.50 -28.81
N GLU A 26 42.57 -9.12 -28.91
CA GLU A 26 41.34 -8.39 -29.18
C GLU A 26 40.85 -7.83 -27.85
N GLU A 27 41.02 -6.51 -27.71
CA GLU A 27 40.39 -5.72 -26.66
C GLU A 27 38.88 -5.95 -26.75
N VAL A 28 38.35 -6.79 -25.86
CA VAL A 28 36.93 -6.78 -25.57
C VAL A 28 36.63 -5.43 -24.92
N GLU A 29 36.24 -4.47 -25.75
CA GLU A 29 35.58 -3.24 -25.32
C GLU A 29 34.34 -3.65 -24.54
N LEU A 30 34.51 -3.76 -23.22
CA LEU A 30 33.45 -3.71 -22.24
C LEU A 30 32.74 -2.38 -22.46
N HIS A 31 31.73 -2.41 -23.34
CA HIS A 31 30.70 -1.40 -23.42
C HIS A 31 29.94 -1.46 -22.09
N SER A 32 30.54 -0.85 -21.08
CA SER A 32 29.96 -0.63 -19.77
C SER A 32 28.74 0.27 -19.94
N PRO A 33 27.50 -0.21 -19.66
CA PRO A 33 26.39 0.70 -19.50
C PRO A 33 26.58 1.38 -18.15
N SER A 34 27.38 2.44 -18.13
CA SER A 34 27.67 3.25 -16.95
C SER A 34 26.47 4.14 -16.59
N PHE A 35 25.25 3.61 -16.53
CA PHE A 35 24.08 4.32 -16.01
C PHE A 35 23.05 3.27 -15.61
N THR A 36 22.90 2.98 -14.30
CA THR A 36 21.67 2.47 -13.61
C THR A 36 21.89 1.81 -12.22
N LEU A 37 23.08 1.89 -11.61
CA LEU A 37 23.33 1.24 -10.30
C LEU A 37 22.90 2.05 -9.05
N GLN A 38 22.27 3.22 -9.21
CA GLN A 38 21.91 4.12 -8.10
C GLN A 38 20.40 4.35 -7.93
N SER A 39 19.56 3.75 -8.76
CA SER A 39 18.11 3.85 -8.65
C SER A 39 17.49 2.57 -8.12
N ILE A 40 16.37 2.71 -7.42
CA ILE A 40 15.58 1.58 -6.96
C ILE A 40 14.97 0.85 -8.17
N CYS A 41 14.85 -0.47 -8.07
CA CYS A 41 14.22 -1.33 -9.07
C CYS A 41 12.76 -0.91 -9.25
N PRO A 42 12.34 -0.45 -10.44
CA PRO A 42 10.97 0.05 -10.65
C PRO A 42 9.88 -0.99 -10.40
N TYR A 43 10.20 -2.28 -10.58
CA TYR A 43 9.27 -3.38 -10.33
C TYR A 43 9.08 -3.62 -8.83
N ALA A 44 10.19 -3.66 -8.08
CA ALA A 44 10.12 -3.78 -6.63
C ALA A 44 9.47 -2.53 -5.98
N GLU A 45 9.77 -1.34 -6.51
CA GLU A 45 9.18 -0.10 -6.01
C GLU A 45 7.66 -0.05 -6.18
N ARG A 46 7.16 -0.45 -7.35
CA ARG A 46 5.73 -0.38 -7.67
C ARG A 46 4.94 -1.56 -7.07
N ASP A 47 5.43 -2.78 -7.29
CA ASP A 47 4.67 -4.00 -7.03
C ASP A 47 5.16 -4.75 -5.79
N GLY A 48 6.29 -4.33 -5.20
CA GLY A 48 6.95 -5.06 -4.11
C GLY A 48 7.66 -6.33 -4.57
N TYR A 49 7.65 -6.60 -5.88
CA TYR A 49 8.09 -7.86 -6.47
C TYR A 49 8.99 -7.62 -7.68
N CYS A 50 10.12 -8.33 -7.75
CA CYS A 50 10.96 -8.37 -8.93
C CYS A 50 11.19 -9.82 -9.35
N GLU A 51 10.68 -10.19 -10.52
CA GLU A 51 10.81 -11.56 -11.05
C GLU A 51 12.28 -11.98 -11.19
N ALA A 52 13.18 -11.06 -11.55
CA ALA A 52 14.60 -11.35 -11.65
C ALA A 52 15.18 -11.80 -10.30
N LEU A 53 14.87 -11.08 -9.21
CA LEU A 53 15.35 -11.44 -7.87
C LEU A 53 14.80 -12.81 -7.42
N GLU A 54 13.52 -13.05 -7.66
CA GLU A 54 12.81 -14.26 -7.23
C GLU A 54 13.23 -15.51 -7.99
N THR A 55 13.56 -15.35 -9.27
CA THR A 55 14.12 -16.43 -10.10
C THR A 55 15.63 -16.59 -9.95
N GLY A 56 16.27 -15.85 -9.02
CA GLY A 56 17.71 -15.89 -8.79
C GLY A 56 18.55 -15.31 -9.94
N ARG A 57 17.94 -14.51 -10.81
CA ARG A 57 18.60 -13.79 -11.90
C ARG A 57 19.15 -12.45 -11.41
N TYR A 58 20.18 -11.97 -12.09
CA TYR A 58 20.74 -10.66 -11.82
C TYR A 58 19.77 -9.55 -12.22
N CYS A 59 19.43 -8.69 -11.26
CA CYS A 59 18.74 -7.42 -11.51
C CYS A 59 19.78 -6.29 -11.42
N PRO A 60 19.88 -5.40 -12.42
CA PRO A 60 20.84 -4.30 -12.39
C PRO A 60 20.45 -3.16 -11.42
N TYR A 61 19.25 -3.20 -10.82
CA TYR A 61 18.74 -2.14 -9.96
C TYR A 61 18.77 -2.53 -8.48
N ILE A 62 18.68 -1.54 -7.60
CA ILE A 62 18.66 -1.76 -6.14
C ILE A 62 17.24 -2.11 -5.68
N HIS A 63 17.07 -3.22 -4.98
CA HIS A 63 15.75 -3.62 -4.44
C HIS A 63 15.38 -2.93 -3.12
N GLY A 64 16.13 -1.92 -2.69
CA GLY A 64 15.80 -1.13 -1.50
C GLY A 64 15.74 -1.94 -0.19
N ASN A 65 15.43 -1.23 0.88
CA ASN A 65 15.04 -1.74 2.19
C ASN A 65 13.53 -1.50 2.37
N LEU A 66 12.93 -2.26 3.28
CA LEU A 66 11.51 -2.13 3.61
C LEU A 66 11.25 -0.85 4.41
N CYS A 67 10.17 -0.15 4.07
CA CYS A 67 9.62 0.91 4.91
C CYS A 67 8.71 0.33 5.99
N ASP A 68 8.85 0.78 7.23
CA ASP A 68 8.10 0.23 8.38
C ASP A 68 6.59 0.52 8.35
N LEU A 69 6.14 1.47 7.52
CA LEU A 69 4.74 1.88 7.43
C LEU A 69 4.00 1.28 6.23
N CYS A 70 4.66 1.20 5.07
CA CYS A 70 4.05 0.64 3.85
C CYS A 70 4.53 -0.77 3.52
N GLU A 71 5.55 -1.28 4.22
CA GLU A 71 6.16 -2.60 4.02
C GLU A 71 6.69 -2.84 2.60
N MET A 72 6.84 -1.77 1.80
CA MET A 72 7.34 -1.84 0.44
C MET A 72 8.87 -1.65 0.40
N PRO A 73 9.57 -2.32 -0.54
CA PRO A 73 11.02 -2.23 -0.72
C PRO A 73 11.45 -0.95 -1.46
N VAL A 74 11.15 0.20 -0.86
CA VAL A 74 11.24 1.54 -1.49
C VAL A 74 12.28 2.45 -0.83
N LEU A 75 12.95 2.01 0.23
CA LEU A 75 14.01 2.79 0.88
C LEU A 75 15.37 2.48 0.27
N HIS A 76 16.07 3.47 -0.27
CA HIS A 76 17.41 3.24 -0.82
C HIS A 76 18.40 2.94 0.32
N PRO A 77 19.27 1.91 0.26
CA PRO A 77 20.10 1.48 1.41
C PRO A 77 21.07 2.53 1.95
N THR A 78 21.58 3.41 1.09
CA THR A 78 22.62 4.41 1.45
C THR A 78 22.21 5.87 1.24
N ASN A 79 21.01 6.13 0.71
CA ASN A 79 20.60 7.50 0.37
C ASN A 79 19.63 8.03 1.43
N GLU A 80 20.19 8.60 2.49
CA GLU A 80 19.43 9.10 3.65
C GLU A 80 18.38 10.14 3.26
N LYS A 81 18.68 11.02 2.31
CA LYS A 81 17.72 12.03 1.84
C LYS A 81 16.48 11.40 1.22
N GLN A 82 16.67 10.38 0.38
CA GLN A 82 15.55 9.64 -0.22
C GLN A 82 14.76 8.87 0.84
N GLN A 83 15.46 8.28 1.82
CA GLN A 83 14.80 7.59 2.93
C GLN A 83 13.92 8.55 3.75
N GLU A 84 14.45 9.71 4.12
CA GLU A 84 13.73 10.73 4.88
C GLU A 84 12.52 11.26 4.11
N GLN A 85 12.70 11.57 2.82
CA GLN A 85 11.62 12.02 1.94
C GLN A 85 10.49 10.98 1.88
N HIS A 86 10.83 9.71 1.62
CA HIS A 86 9.83 8.65 1.61
C HIS A 86 9.14 8.49 2.97
N ARG A 87 9.90 8.44 4.07
CA ARG A 87 9.33 8.27 5.42
C ARG A 87 8.35 9.39 5.76
N PHE A 88 8.68 10.63 5.42
CA PHE A 88 7.80 11.78 5.63
C PHE A 88 6.52 11.69 4.80
N GLU A 89 6.63 11.42 3.50
CA GLU A 89 5.48 11.29 2.61
C GLU A 89 4.59 10.10 2.98
N CYS A 90 5.21 8.97 3.33
CA CYS A 90 4.53 7.75 3.75
C CYS A 90 3.76 7.97 5.05
N LEU A 91 4.35 8.66 6.04
CA LEU A 91 3.67 9.00 7.28
C LEU A 91 2.44 9.86 7.01
N ARG A 92 2.57 10.93 6.22
CA ARG A 92 1.44 11.80 5.88
C ARG A 92 0.32 11.06 5.17
N LYS A 93 0.66 10.15 4.26
CA LYS A 93 -0.33 9.31 3.56
C LYS A 93 -1.03 8.37 4.54
N HIS A 94 -0.27 7.75 5.45
CA HIS A 94 -0.83 6.85 6.45
C HIS A 94 -1.78 7.60 7.39
N GLU A 95 -1.41 8.79 7.88
CA GLU A 95 -2.27 9.64 8.71
C GLU A 95 -3.59 9.98 8.00
N ALA A 96 -3.53 10.41 6.74
CA ALA A 96 -4.72 10.72 5.95
C ALA A 96 -5.62 9.49 5.76
N ASN A 97 -5.03 8.34 5.44
CA ASN A 97 -5.78 7.08 5.30
C ASN A 97 -6.43 6.64 6.62
N CYS A 98 -5.75 6.83 7.75
CA CYS A 98 -6.31 6.55 9.06
C CYS A 98 -7.51 7.46 9.35
N GLU A 99 -7.38 8.77 9.12
CA GLU A 99 -8.47 9.73 9.31
C GLU A 99 -9.70 9.36 8.45
N GLU A 100 -9.48 9.01 7.18
CA GLU A 100 -10.53 8.56 6.28
C GLU A 100 -11.20 7.27 6.79
N ALA A 101 -10.41 6.27 7.20
CA ALA A 101 -10.94 5.03 7.74
C ALA A 101 -11.78 5.26 9.00
N PHE A 102 -11.33 6.15 9.90
CA PHE A 102 -12.10 6.52 11.09
C PHE A 102 -13.38 7.27 10.73
N ALA A 103 -13.36 8.16 9.73
CA ALA A 103 -14.55 8.84 9.25
C ALA A 103 -15.58 7.85 8.70
N ILE A 104 -15.15 6.89 7.86
CA ILE A 104 -16.00 5.83 7.31
C ILE A 104 -16.59 4.97 8.43
N GLN A 105 -15.75 4.51 9.36
CA GLN A 105 -16.19 3.69 10.49
C GLN A 105 -17.25 4.41 11.34
N ARG A 106 -17.11 5.74 11.50
CA ARG A 106 -18.08 6.56 12.23
C ARG A 106 -19.35 6.85 11.45
N SER A 107 -19.39 6.69 10.12
CA SER A 107 -20.57 6.99 9.30
C SER A 107 -21.32 5.76 8.79
N GLN A 108 -20.65 4.61 8.66
CA GLN A 108 -21.17 3.43 7.95
C GLN A 108 -22.42 2.81 8.58
N ASP A 109 -22.58 2.91 9.90
CA ASP A 109 -23.66 2.27 10.66
C ASP A 109 -24.81 3.23 10.99
N LYS A 110 -24.74 4.48 10.52
CA LYS A 110 -25.69 5.51 10.88
C LYS A 110 -27.04 5.29 10.20
N LYS A 111 -28.07 5.08 11.02
CA LYS A 111 -29.44 4.79 10.58
C LYS A 111 -30.35 6.00 10.75
N CYS A 112 -31.28 6.15 9.82
CA CYS A 112 -32.31 7.19 9.88
C CYS A 112 -33.35 6.84 10.96
N GLY A 113 -33.70 7.78 11.84
CA GLY A 113 -34.70 7.57 12.90
C GLY A 113 -36.16 7.45 12.42
N VAL A 114 -36.43 7.67 11.12
CA VAL A 114 -37.79 7.61 10.54
C VAL A 114 -37.99 6.34 9.73
N CYS A 115 -37.14 6.09 8.72
CA CYS A 115 -37.24 4.90 7.88
C CYS A 115 -36.42 3.70 8.40
N LEU A 116 -35.56 3.91 9.41
CA LEU A 116 -34.70 2.88 10.03
C LEU A 116 -33.65 2.24 9.12
N GLU A 117 -33.50 2.75 7.90
CA GLU A 117 -32.46 2.32 6.96
C GLU A 117 -31.12 2.98 7.26
N THR A 118 -30.03 2.27 6.90
CA THR A 118 -28.67 2.80 6.93
C THR A 118 -28.54 3.90 5.88
N VAL A 119 -28.14 5.11 6.29
CA VAL A 119 -27.99 6.25 5.37
C VAL A 119 -26.83 6.01 4.40
N TRP A 120 -25.76 5.35 4.86
CA TRP A 120 -24.61 5.02 4.03
C TRP A 120 -24.95 4.11 2.85
N ASP A 121 -25.90 3.18 3.01
CA ASP A 121 -26.25 2.17 1.99
C ASP A 121 -27.23 2.69 0.94
N ARG A 122 -27.76 3.91 1.10
CA ARG A 122 -28.71 4.47 0.16
C ARG A 122 -28.04 4.91 -1.14
N ASP A 123 -28.71 4.59 -2.26
CA ASP A 123 -28.34 5.08 -3.58
C ASP A 123 -28.56 6.60 -3.66
N GLY A 124 -27.47 7.36 -3.78
CA GLY A 124 -27.47 8.81 -3.87
C GLY A 124 -26.70 9.48 -2.74
N ASP A 125 -27.35 10.44 -2.07
CA ASP A 125 -26.69 11.33 -1.11
C ASP A 125 -26.52 10.66 0.27
N LYS A 126 -25.29 10.24 0.58
CA LYS A 126 -24.90 9.61 1.86
C LYS A 126 -24.88 10.61 3.04
N ARG A 127 -25.25 11.87 2.83
CA ARG A 127 -25.39 12.87 3.89
C ARG A 127 -26.67 12.64 4.70
N PHE A 128 -26.61 13.04 5.97
CA PHE A 128 -27.75 13.05 6.86
C PHE A 128 -27.92 14.41 7.54
N GLY A 129 -29.14 14.68 8.00
CA GLY A 129 -29.44 15.82 8.85
C GLY A 129 -29.51 15.41 10.32
N ILE A 130 -29.20 16.36 11.19
CA ILE A 130 -29.46 16.33 12.64
C ILE A 130 -30.40 17.49 12.99
N LEU A 131 -31.12 17.38 14.11
CA LEU A 131 -32.03 18.43 14.60
C LEU A 131 -31.34 19.24 15.71
N GLU A 132 -31.82 20.46 15.96
CA GLU A 132 -31.19 21.39 16.92
C GLU A 132 -31.18 20.85 18.37
N ASN A 133 -32.17 20.03 18.72
CA ASN A 133 -32.37 19.53 20.09
C ASN A 133 -32.02 18.04 20.27
N CYS A 134 -31.50 17.37 19.24
CA CYS A 134 -31.06 15.97 19.39
C CYS A 134 -30.06 15.53 18.31
N ASP A 135 -29.16 14.62 18.69
CA ASP A 135 -28.17 14.00 17.80
C ASP A 135 -28.73 12.84 16.97
N HIS A 136 -30.06 12.79 16.82
CA HIS A 136 -30.70 11.77 16.00
C HIS A 136 -30.41 12.02 14.52
N ILE A 137 -30.13 10.94 13.81
CA ILE A 137 -29.73 10.96 12.42
C ILE A 137 -30.97 10.75 11.55
N PHE A 138 -31.11 11.56 10.51
CA PHE A 138 -32.20 11.44 9.54
C PHE A 138 -31.66 11.52 8.12
N CYS A 139 -32.10 10.61 7.24
CA CYS A 139 -31.81 10.76 5.82
C CYS A 139 -32.47 12.05 5.29
N LEU A 140 -31.91 12.61 4.22
CA LEU A 140 -32.36 13.90 3.69
C LEU A 140 -33.82 13.89 3.24
N GLU A 141 -34.31 12.78 2.73
CA GLU A 141 -35.70 12.62 2.30
C GLU A 141 -36.67 12.73 3.49
N CYS A 142 -36.39 12.02 4.58
CA CYS A 142 -37.22 12.03 5.78
C CYS A 142 -37.21 13.39 6.47
N ILE A 143 -36.04 14.01 6.67
CA ILE A 143 -35.96 15.32 7.34
C ILE A 143 -36.59 16.45 6.51
N ARG A 144 -36.46 16.41 5.18
CA ARG A 144 -37.13 17.37 4.28
C ARG A 144 -38.65 17.21 4.33
N THR A 145 -39.14 15.98 4.27
CA THR A 145 -40.58 15.69 4.38
C THR A 145 -41.14 16.18 5.71
N TRP A 146 -40.42 15.91 6.81
CA TRP A 146 -40.80 16.35 8.15
C TRP A 146 -40.85 17.87 8.29
N ARG A 147 -39.84 18.60 7.78
CA ARG A 147 -39.85 20.08 7.79
C ARG A 147 -40.98 20.66 6.92
N SER A 148 -41.26 20.03 5.78
CA SER A 148 -42.36 20.46 4.89
C SER A 148 -43.74 20.23 5.49
N SER A 149 -43.94 19.14 6.23
CA SER A 149 -45.22 18.85 6.91
C SER A 149 -45.40 19.63 8.21
N SER A 150 -44.31 19.98 8.90
CA SER A 150 -44.32 20.87 10.09
C SER A 150 -44.76 22.30 9.79
N ASN A 151 -44.72 22.74 8.53
CA ASN A 151 -45.22 24.05 8.11
C ASN A 151 -46.73 24.07 7.84
N TYR A 152 -47.44 22.96 8.08
CA TYR A 152 -48.89 22.89 7.93
C TYR A 152 -49.57 23.43 9.19
N GLU A 153 -50.28 24.55 9.06
CA GLU A 153 -51.14 25.09 10.12
C GLU A 153 -52.02 23.97 10.70
N HIS A 154 -51.90 23.73 12.00
CA HIS A 154 -52.81 22.87 12.74
C HIS A 154 -54.22 23.46 12.65
N LYS A 155 -54.98 23.08 11.62
CA LYS A 155 -56.43 23.30 11.60
C LYS A 155 -57.01 22.42 12.71
N ILE A 156 -57.17 23.00 13.89
CA ILE A 156 -57.88 22.40 15.01
C ILE A 156 -59.32 22.20 14.55
N VAL A 157 -59.66 20.98 14.15
CA VAL A 157 -61.06 20.60 13.96
C VAL A 157 -61.60 20.32 15.35
N LYS A 158 -62.40 21.26 15.88
CA LYS A 158 -63.17 21.03 17.10
C LYS A 158 -64.16 19.90 16.81
N ALA A 159 -63.97 18.75 17.46
CA ALA A 159 -65.00 17.74 17.55
C ALA A 159 -66.12 18.30 18.45
N TRP A 160 -67.36 18.16 17.97
CA TRP A 160 -68.58 18.60 18.65
C TRP A 160 -68.84 17.83 19.93
#